data_AF-A0A972U8B9-F1
#
_entry.id   AF-A0A972U8B9-F1
#
_cell.length_a   1.000
_cell.length_b   1.000
_cell.length_c   1.000
_cell.angle_alpha   90.00
_cell.angle_beta   90.00
_cell.angle_gamma   90.00
#
_symmetry.space_group_name_H-M   'P 1'
#
loop_
_entity.id
_entity.type
_entity.pdbx_description
1 polymer ?
#
loop_
_entity_poly.entity_id
_entity_poly.type
_entity_poly.pdbx_seq_one_letter_code
_entity_poly.pdbx_strand_id
1 'polypeptide(L)'
;MTAKPAIQIIGDAGILDRPKVARFCSVKCPGKLILETYDLAKRFRNEGVLVISGFHLPMEQECLRILLRSPHPVIWCLARGMYRRLPTAPISCRPVVADGRLVIASRFSCGLVRRGMQRYRRALRR
;
A
#
# COMPACT_ATOMS: atom_id res chain seq x y z
N MET A 1 23.49 16.68 -14.60
CA MET A 1 23.14 15.26 -14.80
C MET A 1 22.34 14.79 -13.59
N THR A 2 21.02 14.89 -13.61
CA THR A 2 20.16 14.45 -12.51
C THR A 2 20.07 12.92 -12.54
N ALA A 3 20.78 12.25 -11.63
CA ALA A 3 20.70 10.80 -11.47
C ALA A 3 19.23 10.37 -11.34
N LYS A 4 18.79 9.46 -12.21
CA LYS A 4 17.47 8.85 -12.15
C LYS A 4 17.31 8.24 -10.75
N PRO A 5 16.31 8.62 -9.94
CA PRO A 5 16.21 8.09 -8.60
C PRO A 5 15.93 6.59 -8.67
N ALA A 6 16.87 5.79 -8.17
CA ALA A 6 16.71 4.34 -8.01
C ALA A 6 15.53 4.05 -7.08
N ILE A 7 14.81 2.95 -7.35
CA ILE A 7 13.71 2.51 -6.49
C ILE A 7 14.32 1.95 -5.21
N GLN A 8 13.96 2.54 -4.07
CA GLN A 8 14.28 2.06 -2.74
C GLN A 8 13.26 1.00 -2.33
N ILE A 9 13.71 -0.10 -1.73
CA ILE A 9 12.89 -1.25 -1.35
C ILE A 9 13.18 -1.64 0.10
N ILE A 10 12.14 -2.00 0.83
CA ILE A 10 12.21 -2.69 2.12
C ILE A 10 11.41 -3.99 1.99
N GLY A 11 12.00 -5.12 2.38
CA GLY A 11 11.45 -6.46 2.17
C GLY A 11 12.14 -7.19 1.02
N ASP A 12 11.56 -8.30 0.57
CA ASP A 12 12.11 -9.11 -0.51
C ASP A 12 11.86 -8.45 -1.89
N ALA A 13 12.95 -8.05 -2.55
CA ALA A 13 12.91 -7.39 -3.85
C ALA A 13 12.47 -8.34 -4.99
N GLY A 14 12.72 -9.65 -4.88
CA GLY A 14 12.36 -10.63 -5.93
C GLY A 14 10.85 -10.76 -6.14
N ILE A 15 10.04 -10.33 -5.18
CA ILE A 15 8.59 -10.26 -5.31
C ILE A 15 8.17 -9.28 -6.42
N LEU A 16 8.97 -8.25 -6.73
CA LEU A 16 8.63 -7.26 -7.76
C LEU A 16 8.63 -7.84 -9.18
N ASP A 17 9.36 -8.92 -9.42
CA ASP A 17 9.44 -9.58 -10.72
C ASP A 17 8.25 -10.51 -10.99
N ARG A 18 7.48 -10.84 -9.95
CA ARG A 18 6.31 -11.71 -10.06
C ARG A 18 5.13 -10.99 -10.76
N PRO A 19 4.25 -11.74 -11.46
CA PRO A 19 2.98 -11.24 -11.92
C PRO A 19 2.15 -10.68 -10.75
N LYS A 20 1.56 -9.50 -10.94
CA LYS A 20 0.87 -8.77 -9.87
C LYS A 20 -0.25 -7.91 -10.43
N VAL A 21 -1.26 -7.69 -9.60
CA VAL A 21 -2.42 -6.85 -9.94
C VAL A 21 -2.28 -5.51 -9.23
N ALA A 22 -2.31 -4.43 -10.02
CA ALA A 22 -2.34 -3.09 -9.47
C ALA A 22 -3.76 -2.69 -9.06
N ARG A 23 -3.91 -2.16 -7.84
CA ARG A 23 -5.20 -1.69 -7.33
C ARG A 23 -5.14 -0.20 -7.00
N PHE A 24 -6.12 0.55 -7.48
CA PHE A 24 -6.32 1.97 -7.17
C PHE A 24 -7.76 2.22 -6.77
N CYS A 25 -7.98 3.26 -5.97
CA CYS A 25 -9.31 3.68 -5.55
C CYS A 25 -9.52 5.17 -5.77
N SER A 26 -10.73 5.56 -6.19
CA SER A 26 -11.14 6.97 -6.22
C SER A 26 -11.24 7.52 -4.80
N VAL A 27 -10.87 8.80 -4.64
CA VAL A 27 -11.05 9.53 -3.38
C VAL A 27 -12.53 9.64 -3.01
N LYS A 28 -13.41 9.74 -4.01
CA LYS A 28 -14.88 9.72 -3.85
C LYS A 28 -15.38 8.40 -4.42
N CYS A 29 -15.72 7.47 -3.54
CA CYS A 29 -16.24 6.14 -3.89
C CYS A 29 -17.66 6.01 -3.32
N PRO A 30 -18.69 5.73 -4.13
CA PRO A 30 -20.05 5.45 -3.65
C PRO A 30 -20.06 4.26 -2.68
N GLY A 31 -20.95 4.29 -1.67
CA GLY A 31 -21.03 3.26 -0.64
C GLY A 31 -21.14 1.82 -1.17
N LYS A 32 -21.90 1.63 -2.26
CA LYS A 32 -22.06 0.31 -2.92
C LYS A 32 -20.72 -0.31 -3.37
N LEU A 33 -19.83 0.51 -3.94
CA LEU A 33 -18.53 0.07 -4.44
C LEU A 33 -17.52 -0.25 -3.31
N ILE A 34 -17.80 0.19 -2.08
CA ILE A 34 -16.95 -0.10 -0.91
C ILE A 34 -17.02 -1.59 -0.55
N LEU A 35 -18.23 -2.17 -0.54
CA LEU A 35 -18.42 -3.58 -0.23
C LEU A 35 -17.80 -4.47 -1.31
N GLU A 36 -18.08 -4.17 -2.58
CA GLU A 36 -17.49 -4.87 -3.73
C GLU A 36 -15.94 -4.79 -3.71
N THR A 37 -15.41 -3.65 -3.29
CA THR A 37 -13.97 -3.44 -3.09
C THR A 37 -13.39 -4.39 -2.06
N TYR A 38 -14.04 -4.54 -0.90
CA TYR A 38 -13.57 -5.43 0.16
C TYR A 38 -13.73 -6.89 -0.21
N ASP A 39 -14.81 -7.26 -0.90
CA ASP A 39 -14.99 -8.63 -1.38
C ASP A 39 -13.95 -9.00 -2.43
N LEU A 40 -13.59 -8.07 -3.32
CA LEU A 40 -12.45 -8.27 -4.22
C LEU A 40 -11.12 -8.46 -3.47
N ALA A 41 -10.87 -7.67 -2.42
CA ALA A 41 -9.68 -7.85 -1.59
C ALA A 41 -9.65 -9.22 -0.86
N LYS A 42 -10.81 -9.71 -0.39
CA LYS A 42 -10.93 -11.06 0.19
C LYS A 42 -10.68 -12.15 -0.85
N ARG A 43 -11.19 -12.01 -2.09
CA ARG A 43 -10.93 -12.95 -3.18
C ARG A 43 -9.45 -13.01 -3.52
N PHE A 44 -8.81 -11.87 -3.75
CA PHE A 44 -7.37 -11.79 -4.01
C PHE A 44 -6.54 -12.41 -2.89
N ARG A 45 -6.93 -12.18 -1.63
CA ARG A 45 -6.31 -12.81 -0.47
C ARG A 45 -6.44 -14.34 -0.52
N ASN A 46 -7.65 -14.85 -0.77
CA ASN A 46 -7.91 -16.29 -0.76
C ASN A 46 -7.23 -17.01 -1.95
N GLU A 47 -7.12 -16.34 -3.09
CA GLU A 47 -6.48 -16.85 -4.31
C GLU A 47 -4.96 -16.64 -4.33
N GLY A 48 -4.40 -15.94 -3.33
CA GLY A 48 -2.97 -15.65 -3.27
C GLY A 48 -2.47 -14.68 -4.35
N VAL A 49 -3.35 -13.83 -4.86
CA VAL A 49 -2.99 -12.80 -5.85
C VAL A 49 -2.04 -11.79 -5.22
N LEU A 50 -0.88 -11.61 -5.83
CA LEU A 50 0.07 -10.56 -5.46
C LEU A 50 -0.49 -9.19 -5.85
N VAL A 51 -0.79 -8.36 -4.85
CA VAL A 51 -1.36 -7.02 -5.06
C VAL A 51 -0.29 -5.94 -4.88
N ILE A 52 -0.29 -4.96 -5.78
CA ILE A 52 0.49 -3.72 -5.68
C ILE A 52 -0.42 -2.50 -5.58
N SER A 53 -0.22 -1.64 -4.57
CA SER A 53 -1.02 -0.43 -4.40
C SER A 53 -0.31 0.64 -3.56
N GLY A 54 -0.86 1.85 -3.57
CA GLY A 54 -0.37 2.96 -2.76
C GLY A 54 -0.89 2.98 -1.31
N PHE A 55 -2.04 2.37 -1.04
CA PHE A 55 -2.68 2.33 0.28
C PHE A 55 -2.76 3.71 0.99
N HIS A 56 -3.10 4.75 0.23
CA HIS A 56 -3.13 6.13 0.68
C HIS A 56 -4.50 6.57 1.20
N LEU A 57 -5.58 5.92 0.76
CA LEU A 57 -6.94 6.19 1.20
C LEU A 57 -7.37 5.21 2.29
N PRO A 58 -8.27 5.58 3.22
CA PRO A 58 -8.68 4.65 4.29
C PRO A 58 -9.27 3.34 3.75
N MET A 59 -10.05 3.40 2.67
CA MET A 59 -10.58 2.20 2.03
C MET A 59 -9.47 1.29 1.49
N GLU A 60 -8.39 1.86 0.94
CA GLU A 60 -7.23 1.08 0.52
C GLU A 60 -6.47 0.51 1.74
N GLN A 61 -6.37 1.26 2.83
CA GLN A 61 -5.78 0.78 4.08
C GLN A 61 -6.56 -0.39 4.68
N GLU A 62 -7.89 -0.41 4.58
CA GLU A 62 -8.68 -1.60 4.94
C GLU A 62 -8.39 -2.78 4.01
N CYS A 63 -8.24 -2.54 2.70
CA CYS A 63 -7.83 -3.60 1.76
C CYS A 63 -6.45 -4.18 2.13
N LEU A 64 -5.49 -3.32 2.49
CA LEU A 64 -4.17 -3.76 2.98
C LEU A 64 -4.30 -4.66 4.21
N ARG A 65 -5.15 -4.29 5.18
CA ARG A 65 -5.42 -5.12 6.36
C ARG A 65 -6.04 -6.46 5.99
N ILE A 66 -6.96 -6.49 5.03
CA ILE A 66 -7.58 -7.74 4.56
C ILE A 66 -6.51 -8.65 3.94
N LEU A 67 -5.72 -8.14 3.00
CA LEU A 67 -4.72 -8.92 2.26
C LEU A 67 -3.66 -9.52 3.20
N LEU A 68 -3.18 -8.74 4.17
CA LEU A 68 -2.13 -9.15 5.12
C LEU A 68 -2.59 -10.12 6.22
N ARG A 69 -3.87 -10.51 6.24
CA ARG A 69 -4.36 -11.64 7.05
C ARG A 69 -4.01 -13.00 6.44
N SER A 70 -3.33 -13.02 5.30
CA SER A 70 -2.83 -14.23 4.64
C SER A 70 -1.29 -14.30 4.68
N PRO A 71 -0.69 -15.46 4.35
CA PRO A 71 0.76 -15.56 4.17
C PRO A 71 1.24 -14.94 2.85
N HIS A 72 0.34 -14.51 1.96
CA HIS A 72 0.71 -14.01 0.64
C HIS A 72 1.30 -12.59 0.73
N PRO A 73 2.34 -12.29 -0.06
CA PRO A 73 2.96 -10.98 -0.03
C PRO A 73 2.09 -9.89 -0.67
N VAL A 74 2.28 -8.66 -0.19
CA VAL A 74 1.66 -7.44 -0.73
C VAL A 74 2.74 -6.39 -0.98
N ILE A 75 2.62 -5.64 -2.07
CA ILE A 75 3.54 -4.54 -2.40
C ILE A 75 2.85 -3.19 -2.09
N TRP A 76 3.48 -2.40 -1.23
CA TRP A 76 3.08 -1.06 -0.85
C TRP A 76 3.99 -0.01 -1.49
N CYS A 77 3.48 0.71 -2.48
CA CYS A 77 4.18 1.82 -3.13
C CYS A 77 3.94 3.16 -2.42
N LEU A 78 5.01 3.82 -2.00
CA LEU A 78 4.93 5.11 -1.34
C LEU A 78 4.95 6.26 -2.35
N ALA A 79 3.97 7.16 -2.28
CA ALA A 79 4.00 8.47 -2.94
C ALA A 79 4.82 9.53 -2.16
N ARG A 80 5.83 9.09 -1.41
CA ARG A 80 6.74 9.87 -0.55
C ARG A 80 8.07 9.15 -0.43
N GLY A 81 9.10 9.82 0.06
CA GLY A 81 10.36 9.19 0.42
C GLY A 81 10.18 8.08 1.46
N MET A 82 11.13 7.15 1.48
CA MET A 82 11.09 5.96 2.35
C MET A 82 10.93 6.32 3.84
N TYR A 83 10.38 5.40 4.61
CA TYR A 83 10.23 5.57 6.05
C TYR A 83 11.59 5.50 6.76
N ARG A 84 11.89 6.50 7.61
CA ARG A 84 13.03 6.43 8.54
C ARG A 84 12.79 5.39 9.65
N ARG A 85 11.52 5.19 10.03
CA ARG A 85 11.03 4.14 10.93
C ARG A 85 9.74 3.58 10.35
N LEU A 86 9.63 2.26 10.27
CA LEU A 86 8.44 1.60 9.75
C LEU A 86 7.20 1.99 10.56
N PRO A 87 6.08 2.30 9.91
CA PRO A 87 4.89 2.74 10.61
C PRO A 87 4.21 1.60 11.37
N THR A 88 3.54 1.95 12.47
CA THR A 88 2.71 1.05 13.27
C THR A 88 1.22 1.10 12.90
N ALA A 89 0.83 2.10 12.10
CA ALA A 89 -0.51 2.28 11.57
C ALA A 89 -0.46 2.53 10.05
N PRO A 90 -1.41 2.01 9.24
CA PRO A 90 -2.63 1.30 9.64
C PRO A 90 -2.39 -0.15 10.10
N ILE A 91 -1.19 -0.67 9.90
CA ILE A 91 -0.69 -1.98 10.35
C ILE A 91 0.73 -1.86 10.88
N SER A 92 1.12 -2.76 11.78
CA SER A 92 2.51 -2.87 12.23
C SER A 92 3.37 -3.47 11.11
N CYS A 93 4.10 -2.62 10.38
CA CYS A 93 4.81 -3.07 9.17
C CYS A 93 6.03 -3.92 9.49
N ARG A 94 6.70 -3.69 10.63
CA ARG A 94 7.95 -4.38 10.99
C ARG A 94 7.81 -5.92 11.02
N PRO A 95 6.85 -6.53 11.73
CA PRO A 95 6.69 -7.99 11.72
C PRO A 95 6.31 -8.50 10.34
N VAL A 96 5.41 -7.83 9.62
CA VAL A 96 4.93 -8.28 8.31
C VAL A 96 6.05 -8.25 7.25
N VAL A 97 6.93 -7.26 7.31
CA VAL A 97 8.15 -7.21 6.46
C VAL A 97 9.10 -8.34 6.84
N ALA A 98 9.32 -8.58 8.13
CA ALA A 98 10.20 -9.66 8.60
C ALA A 98 9.68 -11.04 8.17
N ASP A 99 8.36 -11.23 8.15
CA ASP A 99 7.71 -12.45 7.67
C ASP A 99 7.74 -12.60 6.13
N GLY A 100 8.31 -11.64 5.39
CA GLY A 100 8.32 -11.66 3.91
C GLY A 100 6.97 -11.35 3.26
N ARG A 101 5.99 -10.86 4.03
CA ARG A 101 4.61 -10.65 3.56
C ARG A 101 4.33 -9.21 3.09
N LEU A 102 5.27 -8.30 3.30
CA LEU A 102 5.14 -6.91 2.86
C LEU A 102 6.43 -6.43 2.22
N VAL A 103 6.30 -5.90 1.01
CA VAL A 103 7.36 -5.16 0.32
C VAL A 103 6.95 -3.70 0.23
N ILE A 104 7.80 -2.79 0.72
CA ILE A 104 7.56 -1.35 0.64
C ILE A 104 8.52 -0.77 -0.38
N ALA A 105 8.00 -0.07 -1.39
CA ALA A 105 8.78 0.52 -2.46
C ALA A 105 8.59 2.04 -2.50
N SER A 106 9.66 2.80 -2.74
CA SER A 106 9.61 4.24 -2.99
C SER A 106 10.61 4.65 -4.05
N ARG A 107 10.23 5.58 -4.94
CA ARG A 107 11.12 6.18 -5.94
C ARG A 107 11.50 7.62 -5.60
N PHE A 108 11.20 8.07 -4.39
CA PHE A 108 11.40 9.46 -3.97
C PHE A 108 12.59 9.57 -3.03
N SER A 109 13.32 10.68 -3.13
CA SER A 109 14.43 10.97 -2.21
C SER A 109 13.96 10.93 -0.76
N CYS A 110 14.86 10.48 0.12
CA CYS A 110 14.62 10.50 1.56
C CYS A 110 14.30 11.94 2.00
N GLY A 111 13.15 12.12 2.66
CA GLY A 111 12.67 13.45 3.08
C GLY A 111 11.54 14.04 2.22
N LEU A 112 11.28 13.52 1.02
CA LEU A 112 10.13 13.98 0.24
C LEU A 112 8.82 13.55 0.90
N VAL A 113 7.97 14.52 1.25
CA VAL A 113 6.66 14.27 1.87
C VAL A 113 5.56 14.49 0.85
N ARG A 114 4.59 13.57 0.79
CA ARG A 114 3.39 13.73 -0.01
C ARG A 114 2.59 14.94 0.49
N ARG A 115 2.40 15.95 -0.36
CA ARG A 115 1.45 17.05 -0.11
C ARG A 115 0.00 16.52 -0.18
N GLY A 116 -0.50 15.92 0.89
CA GLY A 116 -1.94 15.69 1.05
C GLY A 116 -2.37 14.38 1.69
N MET A 117 -2.69 14.46 2.98
CA MET A 117 -3.76 13.70 3.64
C MET A 117 -4.71 14.62 4.46
N GLN A 118 -4.35 15.89 4.68
CA GLN A 118 -5.15 16.89 5.39
C GLN A 118 -6.51 17.19 4.70
N ARG A 119 -6.60 17.03 3.37
CA ARG A 119 -7.85 17.25 2.61
C ARG A 119 -8.93 16.21 2.91
N TYR A 120 -8.56 14.96 3.20
CA TYR A 120 -9.55 13.90 3.48
C TYR A 120 -10.21 14.08 4.86
N ARG A 121 -9.44 14.46 5.89
CA ARG A 121 -9.98 14.81 7.23
C ARG A 121 -10.93 16.01 7.22
N ARG A 122 -10.79 16.94 6.27
CA ARG A 122 -11.71 18.07 6.09
C ARG A 122 -12.97 17.69 5.30
N ALA A 123 -12.87 16.77 4.34
CA ALA A 123 -14.00 16.35 3.51
C ALA A 123 -15.03 15.46 4.23
N LEU A 124 -14.60 14.70 5.25
CA LEU A 124 -15.49 13.88 6.10
C LEU A 124 -16.10 14.64 7.30
N ARG A 125 -15.79 15.93 7.47
CA ARG A 125 -16.37 16.80 8.50
C ARG A 125 -17.44 17.76 7.92
N ARG A 126 -17.97 17.43 6.75
CA ARG A 126 -19.11 18.07 6.10
C ARG A 126 -20.14 17.00 5.82
#